data_AF-A0A6P2H7S8-F1
#
_entry.id   AF-A0A6P2H7S8-F1
#
_cell.length_a   1.000
_cell.length_b   1.000
_cell.length_c   1.000
_cell.angle_alpha   90.00
_cell.angle_beta   90.00
_cell.angle_gamma   90.00
#
_symmetry.space_group_name_H-M   'P 1'
#
loop_
_entity.id
_entity.type
_entity.pdbx_description
1 polymer ?
#
loop_
_entity_poly.entity_id
_entity_poly.type
_entity_poly.pdbx_seq_one_letter_code
_entity_poly.pdbx_strand_id
1 'polypeptide(L)'
;MSSPAMQIAVDQPGPLTSGYLLVEPATLDYAPDLAALDMRPCTPRVLAHREELMPRLIDLGSLDADVQQTVTRYWHEEIDAERPPVACAWIRSAVEIDGVAAHIARYLVGPDAGGEPVFWRHYDPRVFALALAIFSPDQQQALLGPIQAWQFAWAGHIWHVDGPGVEADPVGQSLGWPRVDQWPRINRSEIVDRIRRRFSGFSVWQASRFPSMADSFLNAAAENGHHSATDELVDAAWQQLSHELASE
;
A
#
# COMPACT_ATOMS: atom_id res chain seq x y z
N MET A 1 -15.80 17.02 9.65
CA MET A 1 -14.48 16.36 9.57
C MET A 1 -14.73 15.02 8.91
N SER A 2 -14.16 14.78 7.73
CA SER A 2 -14.28 13.47 7.08
C SER A 2 -13.49 12.43 7.90
N SER A 3 -14.02 11.22 8.05
CA SER A 3 -13.32 10.13 8.71
C SER A 3 -11.98 9.86 8.01
N PRO A 4 -10.91 9.50 8.75
CA PRO A 4 -9.64 9.12 8.14
C PRO A 4 -9.85 7.92 7.21
N ALA A 5 -9.16 7.92 6.06
CA ALA A 5 -9.26 6.85 5.07
C ALA A 5 -8.74 5.50 5.59
N MET A 6 -7.89 5.52 6.63
CA MET A 6 -7.34 4.35 7.28
C MET A 6 -7.83 4.27 8.73
N GLN A 7 -8.25 3.09 9.15
CA GLN A 7 -8.62 2.78 10.52
C GLN A 7 -7.61 1.80 11.10
N ILE A 8 -7.41 1.78 12.42
CA ILE A 8 -6.59 0.74 13.03
C ILE A 8 -7.27 -0.62 12.83
N ALA A 9 -6.53 -1.62 12.36
CA ALA A 9 -7.07 -2.97 12.27
C ALA A 9 -7.35 -3.51 13.68
N VAL A 10 -8.46 -4.22 13.82
CA VAL A 10 -8.73 -4.97 15.05
C VAL A 10 -7.78 -6.16 15.08
N ASP A 11 -6.98 -6.25 16.13
CA ASP A 11 -6.05 -7.36 16.32
C ASP A 11 -6.81 -8.69 16.34
N GLN A 12 -6.35 -9.66 15.55
CA GLN A 12 -6.94 -10.98 15.44
C GLN A 12 -6.08 -11.92 16.29
N PRO A 13 -6.57 -12.44 17.43
CA PRO A 13 -5.75 -13.22 18.36
C PRO A 13 -5.39 -14.63 17.85
N GLY A 14 -5.65 -14.95 16.59
CA GLY A 14 -5.45 -16.28 16.00
C GLY A 14 -4.88 -16.22 14.59
N PRO A 15 -4.52 -17.39 14.02
CA PRO A 15 -3.97 -17.46 12.68
C PRO A 15 -4.94 -16.89 11.64
N LEU A 16 -4.40 -16.23 10.62
CA LEU A 16 -5.13 -15.86 9.43
C LEU A 16 -5.53 -17.15 8.69
N THR A 17 -6.82 -17.48 8.75
CA THR A 17 -7.38 -18.73 8.19
C THR A 17 -8.09 -18.54 6.87
N SER A 18 -8.27 -17.30 6.42
CA SER A 18 -9.02 -16.97 5.21
C SER A 18 -8.56 -15.65 4.60
N GLY A 19 -8.95 -15.42 3.34
CA GLY A 19 -8.50 -14.28 2.54
C GLY A 19 -7.18 -14.57 1.84
N TYR A 20 -6.56 -13.51 1.34
CA TYR A 20 -5.36 -13.59 0.51
C TYR A 20 -4.25 -12.74 1.11
N LEU A 21 -3.03 -13.27 1.16
CA LEU A 21 -1.85 -12.47 1.48
C LEU A 21 -1.17 -12.02 0.18
N LEU A 22 -1.04 -10.71 -0.01
CA LEU A 22 -0.36 -10.11 -1.15
C LEU A 22 1.11 -9.88 -0.82
N VAL A 23 2.01 -10.47 -1.62
CA VAL A 23 3.45 -10.49 -1.36
C VAL A 23 4.27 -9.85 -2.47
N GLU A 24 5.37 -9.20 -2.09
CA GLU A 24 6.35 -8.59 -2.99
C GLU A 24 7.45 -9.59 -3.36
N PRO A 25 7.50 -10.09 -4.62
CA PRO A 25 8.48 -11.09 -5.03
C PRO A 25 9.93 -10.63 -4.87
N ALA A 26 10.23 -9.33 -5.07
CA ALA A 26 11.60 -8.81 -5.00
C ALA A 26 12.20 -8.85 -3.58
N THR A 27 11.39 -9.17 -2.57
CA THR A 27 11.80 -9.18 -1.16
C THR A 27 11.61 -10.55 -0.49
N LEU A 28 11.15 -11.55 -1.23
CA LEU A 28 10.88 -12.90 -0.70
C LEU A 28 12.10 -13.59 -0.08
N ASP A 29 13.33 -13.15 -0.39
CA ASP A 29 14.54 -13.64 0.27
C ASP A 29 14.53 -13.41 1.79
N TYR A 30 13.77 -12.43 2.29
CA TYR A 30 13.56 -12.21 3.72
C TYR A 30 12.52 -13.15 4.35
N ALA A 31 11.79 -13.93 3.54
CA ALA A 31 10.76 -14.87 3.99
C ALA A 31 10.80 -16.19 3.18
N PRO A 32 11.86 -17.01 3.37
CA PRO A 32 12.05 -18.23 2.59
C PRO A 32 10.90 -19.24 2.76
N ASP A 33 10.25 -19.28 3.92
CA ASP A 33 9.10 -20.15 4.14
C ASP A 33 7.90 -19.75 3.26
N LEU A 34 7.70 -18.44 3.03
CA LEU A 34 6.68 -17.95 2.10
C LEU A 34 7.06 -18.31 0.68
N ALA A 35 8.32 -18.12 0.28
CA ALA A 35 8.80 -18.37 -1.07
C ALA A 35 8.59 -19.82 -1.55
N ALA A 36 8.42 -20.77 -0.63
CA ALA A 36 8.15 -22.18 -0.92
C ALA A 36 6.66 -22.49 -1.18
N LEU A 37 5.75 -21.56 -0.91
CA LEU A 37 4.31 -21.76 -1.08
C LEU A 37 3.87 -21.60 -2.53
N ASP A 38 2.76 -22.25 -2.89
CA ASP A 38 2.07 -21.95 -4.14
C ASP A 38 1.49 -20.54 -4.08
N MET A 39 1.67 -19.78 -5.16
CA MET A 39 1.22 -18.39 -5.22
C MET A 39 0.69 -18.02 -6.60
N ARG A 40 -0.41 -17.26 -6.61
CA ARG A 40 -1.01 -16.73 -7.83
C ARG A 40 -0.40 -15.37 -8.18
N PRO A 41 0.32 -15.21 -9.30
CA PRO A 41 0.85 -13.91 -9.71
C PRO A 41 -0.24 -12.98 -10.23
N CYS A 42 -0.14 -11.70 -9.90
CA CYS A 42 -1.02 -10.65 -10.40
C CYS A 42 -0.45 -10.08 -11.70
N THR A 43 -0.42 -10.88 -12.77
CA THR A 43 0.29 -10.52 -14.01
C THR A 43 -0.60 -9.71 -14.97
N PRO A 44 -0.28 -8.44 -15.28
CA PRO A 44 -0.95 -7.72 -16.34
C PRO A 44 -0.51 -8.28 -17.70
N ARG A 45 -1.43 -8.32 -18.67
CA ARG A 45 -1.18 -8.92 -20.00
C ARG A 45 0.10 -8.38 -20.66
N VAL A 46 0.36 -7.08 -20.52
CA VAL A 46 1.53 -6.41 -21.11
C VAL A 46 2.87 -6.85 -20.51
N LEU A 47 2.87 -7.42 -19.29
CA LEU A 47 4.05 -7.96 -18.61
C LEU A 47 4.00 -9.49 -18.45
N ALA A 48 3.25 -10.20 -19.29
CA ALA A 48 3.18 -11.67 -19.24
C ALA A 48 4.57 -12.35 -19.34
N HIS A 49 5.54 -11.69 -19.96
CA HIS A 49 6.92 -12.16 -20.11
C HIS A 49 7.82 -11.82 -18.89
N ARG A 50 7.27 -11.17 -17.85
CA ARG A 50 7.95 -10.73 -16.62
C ARG A 50 7.14 -11.09 -15.37
N GLU A 51 6.40 -12.19 -15.43
CA GLU A 51 5.57 -12.69 -14.33
C GLU A 51 6.36 -12.88 -13.03
N GLU A 52 7.65 -13.20 -13.12
CA GLU A 52 8.55 -13.36 -11.98
C GLU A 52 8.67 -12.10 -11.12
N LEU A 53 8.40 -10.92 -11.70
CA LEU A 53 8.48 -9.62 -11.02
C LEU A 53 7.14 -9.15 -10.45
N MET A 54 6.05 -9.87 -10.70
CA MET A 54 4.69 -9.43 -10.36
C MET A 54 4.33 -9.80 -8.92
N PRO A 55 3.60 -8.95 -8.19
CA PRO A 55 3.16 -9.29 -6.85
C PRO A 55 2.29 -10.54 -6.87
N ARG A 56 2.34 -11.32 -5.80
CA ARG A 56 1.71 -12.64 -5.74
C ARG A 56 0.71 -12.75 -4.60
N LEU A 57 -0.31 -13.57 -4.78
CA LEU A 57 -1.31 -13.87 -3.77
C LEU A 57 -1.11 -15.28 -3.24
N ILE A 58 -1.14 -15.43 -1.93
CA ILE A 58 -1.27 -16.71 -1.22
C ILE A 58 -2.71 -16.85 -0.77
N ASP A 59 -3.39 -17.94 -1.13
CA ASP A 59 -4.71 -18.28 -0.60
C ASP A 59 -4.57 -18.88 0.79
N LEU A 60 -5.00 -18.16 1.82
CA LEU A 60 -4.87 -18.60 3.20
C LEU A 60 -5.83 -19.75 3.54
N GLY A 61 -6.97 -19.82 2.86
CA GLY A 61 -7.98 -20.85 3.08
C GLY A 61 -7.57 -22.22 2.56
N SER A 62 -6.62 -22.28 1.61
CA SER A 62 -6.10 -23.53 1.07
C SER A 62 -4.89 -24.08 1.83
N LEU A 63 -4.39 -23.37 2.84
CA LEU A 63 -3.20 -23.77 3.60
C LEU A 63 -3.55 -24.66 4.80
N ASP A 64 -2.63 -25.57 5.13
CA ASP A 64 -2.70 -26.32 6.38
C ASP A 64 -2.42 -25.41 7.59
N ALA A 65 -2.91 -25.80 8.76
CA ALA A 65 -2.87 -24.99 9.98
C ALA A 65 -1.44 -24.52 10.38
N ASP A 66 -0.43 -25.38 10.25
CA ASP A 66 0.96 -25.04 10.56
C ASP A 66 1.51 -23.97 9.60
N VAL A 67 1.10 -24.02 8.33
CA VAL A 67 1.48 -23.04 7.32
C VAL A 67 0.73 -21.73 7.56
N GLN A 68 -0.57 -21.77 7.89
CA GLN A 68 -1.33 -20.58 8.29
C GLN A 68 -0.68 -19.85 9.47
N GLN A 69 -0.20 -20.59 10.47
CA GLN A 69 0.52 -20.01 11.61
C GLN A 69 1.83 -19.35 11.18
N THR A 70 2.56 -19.97 10.25
CA THR A 70 3.81 -19.42 9.69
C THR A 70 3.54 -18.13 8.90
N VAL A 71 2.56 -18.13 8.02
CA VAL A 71 2.15 -16.95 7.23
C VAL A 71 1.68 -15.82 8.14
N THR A 72 0.90 -16.13 9.17
CA THR A 72 0.45 -15.16 10.17
C THR A 72 1.60 -14.50 10.91
N ARG A 73 2.64 -15.27 11.27
CA ARG A 73 3.84 -14.73 11.90
C ARG A 73 4.53 -13.71 10.99
N TYR A 74 4.76 -14.05 9.71
CA TYR A 74 5.34 -13.11 8.75
C TYR A 74 4.51 -11.84 8.59
N TRP A 75 3.18 -11.97 8.56
CA TRP A 75 2.28 -10.82 8.50
C TRP A 75 2.44 -9.87 9.69
N HIS A 76 2.49 -10.40 10.92
CA HIS A 76 2.69 -9.56 12.11
C HIS A 76 4.10 -8.97 12.21
N GLU A 77 5.12 -9.68 11.72
CA GLU A 77 6.50 -9.17 11.69
C GLU A 77 6.64 -7.90 10.81
N GLU A 78 5.75 -7.66 9.84
CA GLU A 78 5.77 -6.45 9.00
C GLU A 78 5.52 -5.15 9.80
N ILE A 79 4.92 -5.23 10.99
CA ILE A 79 4.67 -4.04 11.83
C ILE A 79 5.98 -3.33 12.18
N ASP A 80 6.99 -4.12 12.56
CA ASP A 80 8.26 -3.65 13.11
C ASP A 80 9.45 -3.86 12.15
N ALA A 81 9.19 -4.34 10.94
CA ALA A 81 10.23 -4.69 9.99
C ALA A 81 11.05 -3.46 9.53
N GLU A 82 12.36 -3.48 9.77
CA GLU A 82 13.32 -2.48 9.24
C GLU A 82 13.85 -2.86 7.85
N ARG A 83 12.99 -3.44 7.01
CA ARG A 83 13.29 -3.87 5.63
C ARG A 83 12.16 -3.46 4.70
N PRO A 84 12.36 -3.52 3.37
CA PRO A 84 11.23 -3.48 2.43
C PRO A 84 10.16 -4.54 2.79
N PRO A 85 8.87 -4.23 2.57
CA PRO A 85 7.78 -5.11 2.96
C PRO A 85 7.76 -6.38 2.11
N VAL A 86 7.59 -7.54 2.75
CA VAL A 86 7.41 -8.83 2.07
C VAL A 86 5.93 -9.13 1.92
N ALA A 87 5.21 -9.13 3.04
CA ALA A 87 3.76 -9.21 3.07
C ALA A 87 3.18 -7.79 2.99
N CYS A 88 2.80 -7.37 1.79
CA CYS A 88 2.32 -6.02 1.53
C CYS A 88 0.90 -5.79 2.05
N ALA A 89 0.02 -6.79 1.96
CA ALA A 89 -1.34 -6.66 2.42
C ALA A 89 -1.99 -8.00 2.76
N TRP A 90 -2.92 -7.98 3.72
CA TRP A 90 -3.94 -9.01 3.86
C TRP A 90 -5.26 -8.51 3.25
N ILE A 91 -5.84 -9.31 2.37
CA ILE A 91 -7.00 -8.95 1.57
C ILE A 91 -8.14 -9.93 1.85
N ARG A 92 -9.31 -9.39 2.19
CA ARG A 92 -10.56 -10.15 2.23
C ARG A 92 -11.42 -9.79 1.02
N SER A 93 -11.85 -10.80 0.28
CA SER A 93 -12.78 -10.67 -0.84
C SER A 93 -13.69 -11.90 -0.90
N ALA A 94 -14.87 -11.75 -1.49
CA ALA A 94 -15.74 -12.86 -1.86
C ALA A 94 -15.45 -13.40 -3.27
N VAL A 95 -14.55 -12.74 -4.00
CA VAL A 95 -14.09 -13.17 -5.33
C VAL A 95 -12.91 -14.12 -5.15
N GLU A 96 -12.89 -15.18 -5.96
CA GLU A 96 -11.80 -16.15 -6.02
C GLU A 96 -10.44 -15.51 -6.34
N ILE A 97 -9.35 -16.20 -6.00
CA ILE A 97 -7.98 -15.67 -6.09
C ILE A 97 -7.62 -15.13 -7.48
N ASP A 98 -8.10 -15.74 -8.56
CA ASP A 98 -7.85 -15.28 -9.92
C ASP A 98 -8.51 -13.93 -10.22
N GLY A 99 -9.70 -13.68 -9.66
CA GLY A 99 -10.38 -12.39 -9.82
C GLY A 99 -9.69 -11.29 -9.01
N VAL A 100 -9.22 -11.61 -7.80
CA VAL A 100 -8.40 -10.67 -7.01
C VAL A 100 -7.07 -10.39 -7.72
N ALA A 101 -6.38 -11.41 -8.23
CA ALA A 101 -5.14 -11.26 -8.98
C ALA A 101 -5.31 -10.38 -10.21
N ALA A 102 -6.39 -10.59 -10.98
CA ALA A 102 -6.72 -9.78 -12.14
C ALA A 102 -7.04 -8.32 -11.77
N HIS A 103 -7.70 -8.10 -10.63
CA HIS A 103 -7.99 -6.76 -10.13
C HIS A 103 -6.72 -6.02 -9.72
N ILE A 104 -5.83 -6.64 -8.93
CA ILE A 104 -4.52 -6.06 -8.59
C ILE A 104 -3.73 -5.75 -9.87
N ALA A 105 -3.65 -6.71 -10.81
CA ALA A 105 -2.92 -6.55 -12.05
C ALA A 105 -3.38 -5.35 -12.90
N ARG A 106 -4.67 -4.99 -12.82
CA ARG A 106 -5.28 -3.88 -13.58
C ARG A 106 -4.61 -2.53 -13.34
N TYR A 107 -4.10 -2.32 -12.12
CA TYR A 107 -3.49 -1.05 -11.72
C TYR A 107 -1.96 -1.13 -11.64
N LEU A 108 -1.35 -2.20 -12.16
CA LEU A 108 0.11 -2.32 -12.17
C LEU A 108 0.77 -1.61 -13.33
N VAL A 109 0.14 -1.55 -14.51
CA VAL A 109 0.70 -0.87 -15.68
C VAL A 109 -0.34 0.01 -16.35
N GLY A 110 0.00 1.28 -16.51
CA GLY A 110 -0.87 2.30 -17.09
C GLY A 110 -0.09 3.57 -17.40
N PRO A 111 -0.77 4.62 -17.91
CA PRO A 111 -0.12 5.88 -18.26
C PRO A 111 0.26 6.69 -17.02
N ASP A 112 1.45 7.28 -17.04
CA ASP A 112 1.89 8.30 -16.09
C ASP A 112 1.32 9.70 -16.44
N ALA A 113 1.86 10.77 -15.82
CA ALA A 113 1.47 12.14 -16.12
C ALA A 113 1.72 12.57 -17.57
N GLY A 114 2.76 12.02 -18.21
CA GLY A 114 3.13 12.28 -19.61
C GLY A 114 2.43 11.34 -20.60
N GLY A 115 1.70 10.33 -20.12
CA GLY A 115 1.10 9.29 -20.94
C GLY A 115 2.03 8.10 -21.23
N GLU A 116 3.24 8.09 -20.65
CA GLU A 116 4.20 6.99 -20.79
C GLU A 116 3.82 5.83 -19.87
N PRO A 117 4.09 4.56 -20.26
CA PRO A 117 3.82 3.42 -19.41
C PRO A 117 4.64 3.47 -18.10
N VAL A 118 3.95 3.42 -16.97
CA VAL A 118 4.57 3.31 -15.63
C VAL A 118 4.13 2.04 -14.93
N PHE A 119 5.05 1.45 -14.16
CA PHE A 119 4.73 0.39 -13.22
C PHE A 119 4.34 0.99 -11.86
N TRP A 120 3.05 0.92 -11.51
CA TRP A 120 2.54 1.50 -10.27
C TRP A 120 2.37 0.43 -9.19
N ARG A 121 3.27 0.46 -8.20
CA ARG A 121 3.27 -0.41 -7.02
C ARG A 121 2.22 0.03 -5.99
N HIS A 122 0.97 0.18 -6.40
CA HIS A 122 -0.13 0.62 -5.53
C HIS A 122 -0.35 -0.29 -4.32
N TYR A 123 0.13 -1.54 -4.38
CA TYR A 123 0.05 -2.50 -3.28
C TYR A 123 1.14 -2.32 -2.22
N ASP A 124 2.25 -1.61 -2.51
CA ASP A 124 3.30 -1.35 -1.52
C ASP A 124 2.72 -0.44 -0.42
N PRO A 125 2.78 -0.84 0.87
CA PRO A 125 2.25 -0.06 2.00
C PRO A 125 2.60 1.43 1.98
N ARG A 126 3.82 1.78 1.54
CA ARG A 126 4.32 3.16 1.51
C ARG A 126 3.66 3.98 0.41
N VAL A 127 3.44 3.35 -0.74
CA VAL A 127 2.74 3.97 -1.89
C VAL A 127 1.25 4.04 -1.60
N PHE A 128 0.67 2.97 -1.04
CA PHE A 128 -0.75 2.87 -0.75
C PHE A 128 -1.20 3.89 0.30
N ALA A 129 -0.47 4.02 1.42
CA ALA A 129 -0.78 5.00 2.47
C ALA A 129 -0.84 6.43 1.91
N LEU A 130 0.11 6.78 1.03
CA LEU A 130 0.14 8.09 0.37
C LEU A 130 -0.98 8.24 -0.67
N ALA A 131 -1.27 7.20 -1.45
CA ALA A 131 -2.36 7.21 -2.42
C ALA A 131 -3.71 7.46 -1.73
N LEU A 132 -3.98 6.82 -0.59
CA LEU A 132 -5.20 7.04 0.20
C LEU A 132 -5.36 8.48 0.71
N ALA A 133 -4.26 9.20 0.95
CA ALA A 133 -4.30 10.61 1.33
C ALA A 133 -4.58 11.55 0.14
N ILE A 134 -4.23 11.13 -1.08
CA ILE A 134 -4.32 11.94 -2.31
C ILE A 134 -5.63 11.68 -3.07
N PHE A 135 -6.12 10.44 -3.02
CA PHE A 135 -7.26 9.98 -3.80
C PHE A 135 -8.58 10.48 -3.23
N SER A 136 -9.48 10.88 -4.12
CA SER A 136 -10.88 11.11 -3.76
C SER A 136 -11.58 9.80 -3.37
N PRO A 137 -12.71 9.85 -2.64
CA PRO A 137 -13.45 8.65 -2.25
C PRO A 137 -13.79 7.71 -3.43
N ASP A 138 -14.19 8.27 -4.58
CA ASP A 138 -14.53 7.47 -5.76
C ASP A 138 -13.31 6.75 -6.36
N GLN A 139 -12.14 7.41 -6.34
CA GLN A 139 -10.90 6.76 -6.76
C GLN A 139 -10.50 5.63 -5.81
N GLN A 140 -10.68 5.81 -4.49
CA GLN A 140 -10.42 4.76 -3.50
C GLN A 140 -11.37 3.57 -3.69
N GLN A 141 -12.66 3.82 -3.91
CA GLN A 141 -13.62 2.75 -4.21
C GLN A 141 -13.25 1.98 -5.48
N ALA A 142 -12.85 2.67 -6.56
CA ALA A 142 -12.41 2.04 -7.79
C ALA A 142 -11.11 1.22 -7.63
N LEU A 143 -10.14 1.75 -6.86
CA LEU A 143 -8.87 1.09 -6.57
C LEU A 143 -9.06 -0.18 -5.73
N LEU A 144 -10.04 -0.20 -4.81
CA LEU A 144 -10.33 -1.36 -3.96
C LEU A 144 -11.27 -2.38 -4.64
N GLY A 145 -12.26 -1.91 -5.41
CA GLY A 145 -13.16 -2.75 -6.19
C GLY A 145 -13.72 -3.99 -5.45
N PRO A 146 -13.44 -5.22 -5.92
CA PRO A 146 -13.97 -6.45 -5.34
C PRO A 146 -13.43 -6.77 -3.93
N ILE A 147 -12.50 -5.98 -3.41
CA ILE A 147 -11.93 -6.16 -2.07
C ILE A 147 -12.91 -5.61 -1.04
N GLN A 148 -13.22 -6.40 -0.02
CA GLN A 148 -14.07 -6.02 1.10
C GLN A 148 -13.26 -5.39 2.23
N ALA A 149 -12.05 -5.89 2.46
CA ALA A 149 -11.12 -5.33 3.43
C ALA A 149 -9.70 -5.43 2.89
N TRP A 150 -8.97 -4.33 2.99
CA TRP A 150 -7.55 -4.26 2.73
C TRP A 150 -6.84 -3.88 4.01
N GLN A 151 -5.97 -4.76 4.51
CA GLN A 151 -5.09 -4.46 5.63
C GLN A 151 -3.65 -4.40 5.19
N PHE A 152 -2.86 -3.51 5.78
CA PHE A 152 -1.43 -3.34 5.48
C PHE A 152 -0.68 -2.81 6.70
N ALA A 153 0.55 -3.30 6.91
CA ALA A 153 1.43 -2.80 7.95
C ALA A 153 2.15 -1.55 7.47
N TRP A 154 2.02 -0.45 8.22
CA TRP A 154 2.73 0.79 7.91
C TRP A 154 2.87 1.67 9.15
N ALA A 155 4.05 2.27 9.31
CA ALA A 155 4.39 3.15 10.42
C ALA A 155 4.19 2.55 11.83
N GLY A 156 4.46 1.25 12.00
CA GLY A 156 4.36 0.57 13.30
C GLY A 156 2.95 0.11 13.67
N HIS A 157 2.03 0.09 12.70
CA HIS A 157 0.62 -0.27 12.92
C HIS A 157 0.10 -1.11 11.74
N ILE A 158 -0.92 -1.94 11.99
CA ILE A 158 -1.72 -2.55 10.92
C ILE A 158 -2.94 -1.66 10.67
N TRP A 159 -3.05 -1.17 9.46
CA TRP A 159 -4.18 -0.37 8.99
C TRP A 159 -5.22 -1.25 8.33
N HIS A 160 -6.47 -0.82 8.41
CA HIS A 160 -7.63 -1.42 7.78
C HIS A 160 -8.36 -0.38 6.94
N VAL A 161 -8.71 -0.75 5.72
CA VAL A 161 -9.49 0.04 4.78
C VAL A 161 -10.64 -0.82 4.27
N ASP A 162 -11.86 -0.33 4.44
CA ASP A 162 -13.04 -0.96 3.87
C ASP A 162 -13.11 -0.69 2.36
N GLY A 163 -13.24 -1.76 1.59
CA GLY A 163 -13.49 -1.66 0.16
C GLY A 163 -14.95 -1.94 -0.19
N PRO A 164 -15.38 -1.65 -1.43
CA PRO A 164 -16.76 -1.83 -1.83
C PRO A 164 -17.18 -3.31 -1.90
N GLY A 165 -16.22 -4.24 -2.01
CA GLY A 165 -16.48 -5.67 -2.12
C GLY A 165 -17.18 -6.09 -3.42
N VAL A 166 -17.31 -5.16 -4.35
CA VAL A 166 -17.97 -5.34 -5.65
C VAL A 166 -17.15 -4.65 -6.72
N GLU A 167 -17.09 -5.27 -7.89
CA GLU A 167 -16.36 -4.69 -9.00
C GLU A 167 -17.13 -3.51 -9.60
N ALA A 168 -16.46 -2.38 -9.76
CA ALA A 168 -17.01 -1.24 -10.49
C ALA A 168 -17.19 -1.60 -11.97
N ASP A 169 -18.09 -0.90 -12.67
CA ASP A 169 -18.18 -1.00 -14.12
C ASP A 169 -16.87 -0.53 -14.80
N PRO A 170 -16.64 -0.82 -16.09
CA PRO A 170 -15.38 -0.45 -16.75
C PRO A 170 -15.05 1.05 -16.72
N VAL A 171 -16.07 1.93 -16.67
CA VAL A 171 -15.85 3.38 -16.59
C VAL A 171 -15.38 3.73 -15.17
N GLY A 172 -16.04 3.21 -14.14
CA GLY A 172 -15.66 3.38 -12.75
C GLY A 172 -14.28 2.80 -12.44
N GLN A 173 -13.90 1.68 -13.04
CA GLN A 173 -12.55 1.10 -12.88
C GLN A 173 -11.45 2.08 -13.31
N SER A 174 -11.67 2.89 -14.34
CA SER A 174 -10.66 3.86 -14.79
C SER A 174 -10.33 4.93 -13.73
N LEU A 175 -11.24 5.18 -12.78
CA LEU A 175 -11.03 6.12 -11.68
C LEU A 175 -9.99 5.64 -10.67
N GLY A 176 -9.68 4.34 -10.64
CA GLY A 176 -8.67 3.79 -9.74
C GLY A 176 -7.24 4.23 -10.06
N TRP A 177 -7.01 4.81 -11.25
CA TRP A 177 -5.71 5.38 -11.63
C TRP A 177 -5.50 6.80 -11.06
N PRO A 178 -4.25 7.18 -10.72
CA PRO A 178 -3.93 8.56 -10.46
C PRO A 178 -4.21 9.44 -11.68
N ARG A 179 -4.74 10.63 -11.42
CA ARG A 179 -4.81 11.70 -12.42
C ARG A 179 -3.43 12.30 -12.67
N VAL A 180 -3.29 13.01 -13.79
CA VAL A 180 -2.05 13.70 -14.19
C VAL A 180 -1.49 14.58 -13.06
N ASP A 181 -2.35 15.31 -12.33
CA ASP A 181 -1.97 16.17 -11.21
C ASP A 181 -1.54 15.41 -9.94
N GLN A 182 -1.90 14.12 -9.82
CA GLN A 182 -1.62 13.30 -8.64
C GLN A 182 -0.30 12.54 -8.75
N TRP A 183 0.17 12.24 -9.97
CA TRP A 183 1.43 11.52 -10.19
C TRP A 183 2.66 12.14 -9.51
N PRO A 184 2.92 13.45 -9.63
CA PRO A 184 4.05 14.07 -8.94
C PRO A 184 4.00 13.93 -7.42
N ARG A 185 2.79 13.81 -6.84
CA ARG A 185 2.57 13.62 -5.40
C ARG A 185 2.84 12.16 -5.00
N ILE A 186 2.28 11.20 -5.75
CA ILE A 186 2.48 9.75 -5.50
C ILE A 186 3.94 9.33 -5.66
N ASN A 187 4.65 9.91 -6.63
CA ASN A 187 6.06 9.64 -6.88
C ASN A 187 6.97 10.10 -5.72
N ARG A 188 6.44 10.82 -4.73
CA ARG A 188 7.16 11.21 -3.50
C ARG A 188 7.04 10.18 -2.37
N SER A 189 6.41 9.02 -2.61
CA SER A 189 6.26 7.96 -1.59
C SER A 189 7.58 7.55 -0.93
N GLU A 190 8.68 7.50 -1.69
CA GLU A 190 10.01 7.24 -1.12
C GLU A 190 10.48 8.37 -0.20
N ILE A 191 10.29 9.63 -0.58
CA ILE A 191 10.62 10.80 0.25
C ILE A 191 9.80 10.77 1.54
N VAL A 192 8.50 10.48 1.44
CA VAL A 192 7.60 10.35 2.60
C VAL A 192 8.07 9.23 3.54
N ASP A 193 8.47 8.07 3.02
CA ASP A 193 9.01 6.98 3.84
C ASP A 193 10.37 7.35 4.48
N ARG A 194 11.23 8.08 3.78
CA ARG A 194 12.49 8.60 4.35
C ARG A 194 12.23 9.55 5.52
N ILE A 195 11.23 10.43 5.41
CA ILE A 195 10.82 11.32 6.51
C ILE A 195 10.26 10.48 7.67
N ARG A 196 9.37 9.52 7.38
CA ARG A 196 8.77 8.61 8.39
C ARG A 196 9.83 7.91 9.22
N ARG A 197 10.88 7.36 8.58
CA ARG A 197 11.96 6.61 9.25
C ARG A 197 12.79 7.45 10.23
N ARG A 198 12.68 8.78 10.20
CA ARG A 198 13.34 9.65 11.18
C ARG A 198 12.60 9.79 12.50
N PHE A 199 11.34 9.36 12.54
CA PHE A 199 10.59 9.28 13.78
C PHE A 199 10.90 7.97 14.49
N SER A 200 11.07 8.01 15.82
CA SER A 200 11.31 6.81 16.65
C SER A 200 10.06 5.93 16.80
N GLY A 201 8.92 6.37 16.26
CA GLY A 201 7.63 5.71 16.35
C GLY A 201 6.51 6.74 16.19
N PHE A 202 5.32 6.25 15.91
CA PHE A 202 4.11 7.05 15.83
C PHE A 202 3.06 6.50 16.78
N SER A 203 2.30 7.38 17.44
CA SER A 203 1.00 6.97 17.94
C SER A 203 0.07 6.65 16.76
N VAL A 204 -0.97 5.84 16.97
CA VAL A 204 -1.99 5.54 15.94
C VAL A 204 -2.50 6.82 15.30
N TRP A 205 -2.80 7.83 16.11
CA TRP A 205 -3.32 9.10 15.61
C TRP A 205 -2.31 9.83 14.71
N GLN A 206 -1.04 9.94 15.15
CA GLN A 206 -0.01 10.63 14.36
C GLN A 206 0.23 9.90 13.03
N ALA A 207 0.33 8.56 13.06
CA ALA A 207 0.49 7.76 11.85
C ALA A 207 -0.70 7.92 10.89
N SER A 208 -1.94 7.95 11.39
CA SER A 208 -3.13 8.12 10.53
C SER A 208 -3.15 9.43 9.73
N ARG A 209 -2.51 10.49 10.27
CA ARG A 209 -2.48 11.84 9.65
C ARG A 209 -1.22 12.09 8.84
N PHE A 210 -0.14 11.38 9.14
CA PHE A 210 1.18 11.64 8.57
C PHE A 210 1.20 11.66 7.03
N PRO A 211 0.57 10.72 6.29
CA PRO A 211 0.59 10.76 4.82
C PRO A 211 0.04 12.07 4.26
N SER A 212 -1.08 12.56 4.78
CA SER A 212 -1.70 13.81 4.33
C SER A 212 -0.87 15.05 4.71
N MET A 213 -0.26 15.05 5.89
CA MET A 213 0.60 16.15 6.33
C MET A 213 1.88 16.22 5.48
N ALA A 214 2.53 15.08 5.25
CA ALA A 214 3.73 14.99 4.43
C ALA A 214 3.45 15.39 2.97
N ASP A 215 2.35 14.91 2.38
CA ASP A 215 1.91 15.32 1.05
C ASP A 215 1.67 16.84 0.97
N SER A 216 0.95 17.41 1.95
CA SER A 216 0.66 18.85 2.00
C SER A 216 1.93 19.69 2.06
N PHE A 217 2.88 19.32 2.93
CA PHE A 217 4.18 19.99 3.03
C PHE A 217 4.96 19.93 1.71
N LEU A 218 5.10 18.72 1.14
CA LEU A 218 5.87 18.51 -0.08
C LEU A 218 5.24 19.20 -1.29
N ASN A 219 3.90 19.26 -1.34
CA ASN A 219 3.19 19.97 -2.40
C ASN A 219 3.41 21.49 -2.28
N ALA A 220 3.28 22.05 -1.08
CA ALA A 220 3.56 23.47 -0.84
C ALA A 220 5.02 23.83 -1.14
N ALA A 221 5.98 22.97 -0.79
CA ALA A 221 7.39 23.18 -1.10
C ALA A 221 7.63 23.25 -2.62
N ALA A 222 6.99 22.37 -3.39
CA ALA A 222 7.10 22.36 -4.86
C ALA A 222 6.43 23.59 -5.51
N GLU A 223 5.26 24.01 -5.04
CA GLU A 223 4.56 25.21 -5.55
C GLU A 223 5.36 26.49 -5.32
N ASN A 224 6.12 26.57 -4.23
CA ASN A 224 7.01 27.69 -3.92
C ASN A 224 8.35 27.64 -4.68
N GLY A 225 8.54 26.67 -5.58
CA GLY A 225 9.74 26.56 -6.40
C GLY A 225 10.99 26.11 -5.63
N HIS A 226 10.83 25.47 -4.47
CA HIS A 226 11.96 24.86 -3.77
C HIS A 226 12.47 23.64 -4.57
N HIS A 227 13.54 23.86 -5.34
CA HIS A 227 14.28 22.81 -6.03
C HIS A 227 15.49 22.38 -5.18
N SER A 228 15.26 22.20 -3.89
CA SER A 228 16.27 21.71 -2.95
C SER A 228 16.64 20.27 -3.24
N ALA A 229 17.86 19.86 -2.88
CA ALA A 229 18.25 18.46 -2.92
C ALA A 229 17.27 17.63 -2.06
N THR A 230 16.99 16.39 -2.46
CA THR A 230 16.03 15.51 -1.75
C THR A 230 16.31 15.43 -0.25
N ASP A 231 17.58 15.43 0.14
CA ASP A 231 17.99 15.35 1.55
C ASP A 231 17.62 16.60 2.35
N GLU A 232 17.81 17.79 1.78
CA GLU A 232 17.38 19.05 2.40
C GLU A 232 15.86 19.11 2.56
N LEU A 233 15.12 18.60 1.56
CA LEU A 233 13.66 18.54 1.62
C LEU A 233 13.18 17.58 2.70
N VAL A 234 13.84 16.42 2.86
CA VAL A 234 13.58 15.47 3.95
C VAL A 234 13.89 16.09 5.31
N ASP A 235 15.01 16.79 5.43
CA ASP A 235 15.41 17.48 6.67
C ASP A 235 14.38 18.54 7.08
N ALA A 236 14.00 19.41 6.14
CA ALA A 236 13.02 20.47 6.38
C ALA A 236 11.63 19.91 6.73
N ALA A 237 11.18 18.90 5.99
CA ALA A 237 9.90 18.23 6.26
C ALA A 237 9.89 17.59 7.65
N TRP A 238 10.95 16.87 8.01
CA TRP A 238 11.05 16.24 9.32
C TRP A 238 11.01 17.26 10.47
N GLN A 239 11.73 18.38 10.35
CA GLN A 239 11.72 19.44 11.37
C GLN A 239 10.32 20.03 11.57
N GLN A 240 9.64 20.40 10.47
CA GLN A 240 8.31 21.01 10.54
C GLN A 240 7.27 20.00 11.07
N LEU A 241 7.22 18.80 10.49
CA LEU A 241 6.24 17.79 10.89
C LEU A 241 6.45 17.32 12.33
N SER A 242 7.69 17.27 12.82
CA SER A 242 7.98 16.97 14.22
C SER A 242 7.38 18.02 15.17
N HIS A 243 7.41 19.30 14.78
CA HIS A 243 6.81 20.36 15.57
C HIS A 243 5.28 20.31 15.55
N GLU A 244 4.68 20.08 14.38
CA GLU A 244 3.23 19.96 14.23
C GLU A 244 2.68 18.77 15.02
N LEU A 245 3.29 17.59 14.90
CA LEU A 245 2.88 16.37 15.60
C LEU A 245 3.12 16.38 17.11
N ALA A 246 3.93 17.33 17.61
CA ALA A 246 4.18 17.53 19.04
C ALA A 246 3.29 18.62 19.67
N SER A 247 2.63 19.45 18.86
CA SER A 247 1.80 20.57 19.32
C SER A 247 0.30 20.25 19.37
N GLU A 248 -0.10 19.05 18.98
CA GLU A 248 -1.47 18.51 19.02
C GLU A 248 -1.59 17.34 20.01
#